data_AF-A0A1F2PII8-F1
#
_entry.id   AF-A0A1F2PII8-F1
#
_cell.length_a   1.000
_cell.length_b   1.000
_cell.length_c   1.000
_cell.angle_alpha   90.00
_cell.angle_beta   90.00
_cell.angle_gamma   90.00
#
_symmetry.space_group_name_H-M   'P 1'
#
loop_
_entity.id
_entity.type
_entity.pdbx_description
1 polymer ?
#
loop_
_entity_poly.entity_id
_entity_poly.type
_entity_poly.pdbx_seq_one_letter_code
_entity_poly.pdbx_strand_id
1 'polypeptide(L)'
;MKATFNDFIAKAPNYKKFDGNSEAIHIFENILSDDKNIIAMIDISEAGKPALCACLSQIENFYQNQVSPIFDLRDNFTKQALGTMVRVVLEPFGYLTKSQKDIPKSFNALFVTSAMTYTKSGPATMRVTRRIEEI
;
A
#
# COMPACT_ATOMS: atom_id res chain seq x y z
N MET A 1 -5.85 -1.16 16.20
CA MET A 1 -4.73 -2.05 15.81
C MET A 1 -4.49 -1.84 14.32
N LYS A 2 -3.26 -2.04 13.82
CA LYS A 2 -3.02 -2.03 12.38
C LYS A 2 -3.82 -3.15 11.72
N ALA A 3 -4.16 -2.96 10.46
CA ALA A 3 -4.73 -4.03 9.66
C ALA A 3 -3.68 -5.13 9.43
N THR A 4 -4.16 -6.36 9.29
CA THR A 4 -3.38 -7.57 9.00
C THR A 4 -3.66 -8.05 7.57
N PHE A 5 -2.82 -8.94 7.04
CA PHE A 5 -3.07 -9.57 5.75
C PHE A 5 -4.40 -10.35 5.74
N ASN A 6 -4.77 -10.95 6.87
CA ASN A 6 -6.06 -11.62 7.02
C ASN A 6 -7.23 -10.65 6.90
N ASP A 7 -7.10 -9.41 7.40
CA ASP A 7 -8.12 -8.37 7.18
C ASP A 7 -8.24 -8.03 5.69
N PHE A 8 -7.15 -8.03 4.95
CA PHE A 8 -7.18 -7.84 3.49
C PHE A 8 -7.95 -8.97 2.80
N ILE A 9 -7.63 -10.24 3.09
CA ILE A 9 -8.33 -11.39 2.50
C ILE A 9 -9.81 -11.41 2.89
N ALA A 10 -10.14 -11.11 4.14
CA ALA A 10 -11.52 -11.08 4.63
C ALA A 10 -12.34 -9.94 4.01
N LYS A 11 -11.76 -8.74 3.87
CA LYS A 11 -12.45 -7.56 3.30
C LYS A 11 -12.51 -7.57 1.78
N ALA A 12 -11.71 -8.38 1.10
CA ALA A 12 -11.61 -8.42 -0.35
C ALA A 12 -11.55 -9.86 -0.88
N PRO A 13 -12.68 -10.61 -0.80
CA PRO A 13 -12.71 -12.04 -1.12
C PRO A 13 -12.34 -12.37 -2.57
N ASN A 14 -12.45 -11.40 -3.50
CA ASN A 14 -11.99 -11.55 -4.87
C ASN A 14 -10.50 -11.90 -4.96
N TYR A 15 -9.69 -11.50 -3.97
CA TYR A 15 -8.25 -11.75 -3.92
C TYR A 15 -7.87 -12.97 -3.09
N LYS A 16 -8.83 -13.83 -2.73
CA LYS A 16 -8.59 -15.06 -1.96
C LYS A 16 -7.57 -16.01 -2.59
N LYS A 17 -7.30 -15.90 -3.90
CA LYS A 17 -6.21 -16.64 -4.56
C LYS A 17 -4.82 -16.37 -3.96
N PHE A 18 -4.65 -15.24 -3.26
CA PHE A 18 -3.42 -14.87 -2.57
C PHE A 18 -3.40 -15.30 -1.09
N ASP A 19 -4.43 -16.01 -0.61
CA ASP A 19 -4.42 -16.59 0.73
C ASP A 19 -3.26 -17.57 0.87
N GLY A 20 -2.45 -17.41 1.91
CA GLY A 20 -1.19 -18.15 2.13
C GLY A 20 -0.05 -17.82 1.16
N ASN A 21 -0.20 -16.85 0.26
CA ASN A 21 0.87 -16.46 -0.66
C ASN A 21 1.97 -15.66 0.06
N SER A 22 3.18 -16.20 0.13
CA SER A 22 4.29 -15.61 0.89
C SER A 22 4.75 -14.25 0.35
N GLU A 23 4.70 -14.02 -0.97
CA GLU A 23 5.05 -12.75 -1.60
C GLU A 23 4.05 -11.65 -1.22
N ALA A 24 2.75 -11.95 -1.34
CA ALA A 24 1.66 -11.05 -0.98
C ALA A 24 1.67 -10.70 0.51
N ILE A 25 1.89 -11.70 1.36
CA ILE A 25 2.04 -11.52 2.80
C ILE A 25 3.26 -10.63 3.09
N HIS A 26 4.40 -10.88 2.45
CA HIS A 26 5.60 -10.06 2.66
C HIS A 26 5.38 -8.60 2.26
N ILE A 27 4.79 -8.35 1.09
CA ILE A 27 4.47 -6.99 0.63
C ILE A 27 3.53 -6.30 1.63
N PHE A 28 2.50 -6.98 2.12
CA PHE A 28 1.56 -6.40 3.06
C PHE A 28 2.18 -6.12 4.43
N GLU A 29 2.76 -7.14 5.06
CA GLU A 29 3.18 -7.10 6.47
C GLU A 29 4.51 -6.36 6.65
N ASN A 30 5.45 -6.51 5.71
CA ASN A 30 6.82 -6.01 5.89
C ASN A 30 7.11 -4.73 5.09
N ILE A 31 6.36 -4.45 4.02
CA ILE A 31 6.54 -3.23 3.22
C ILE A 31 5.41 -2.25 3.50
N LEU A 32 4.16 -2.58 3.17
CA LEU A 32 3.04 -1.64 3.30
C LEU A 32 2.74 -1.30 4.76
N SER A 33 2.84 -2.28 5.66
CA SER A 33 2.50 -2.14 7.09
C SER A 33 3.66 -1.65 7.97
N ASP A 34 4.86 -1.45 7.40
CA ASP A 34 5.97 -0.81 8.11
C ASP A 34 5.60 0.62 8.53
N ASP A 35 5.93 1.01 9.76
CA ASP A 35 5.53 2.32 10.30
C ASP A 35 6.03 3.49 9.45
N LYS A 36 7.27 3.41 8.93
CA LYS A 36 7.83 4.49 8.10
C LYS A 36 7.08 4.59 6.79
N ASN A 37 6.74 3.46 6.18
CA ASN A 37 5.98 3.43 4.94
C ASN A 37 4.53 3.88 5.14
N ILE A 38 3.86 3.54 6.26
CA ILE A 38 2.53 4.07 6.59
C ILE A 38 2.58 5.60 6.73
N ILE A 39 3.54 6.13 7.49
CA ILE A 39 3.70 7.57 7.68
C ILE A 39 3.93 8.26 6.33
N ALA A 40 4.84 7.73 5.51
CA ALA A 40 5.14 8.28 4.19
C ALA A 40 3.94 8.20 3.23
N MET A 41 3.15 7.12 3.27
CA MET A 41 1.91 6.99 2.49
C MET A 41 0.88 8.04 2.90
N ILE A 42 0.78 8.34 4.20
CA ILE A 42 -0.07 9.42 4.72
C ILE A 42 0.43 10.79 4.24
N ASP A 43 1.73 11.08 4.37
CA ASP A 43 2.33 12.35 3.94
C ASP A 43 2.10 12.61 2.44
N ILE A 44 2.31 11.57 1.61
CA ILE A 44 2.08 11.64 0.17
C ILE A 44 0.59 11.82 -0.15
N SER A 45 -0.30 11.18 0.61
CA SER A 45 -1.75 11.34 0.45
C SER A 45 -2.20 12.76 0.78
N GLU A 46 -1.66 13.36 1.84
CA GLU A 46 -1.92 14.76 2.23
C GLU A 46 -1.41 15.74 1.17
N ALA A 47 -0.33 15.40 0.46
CA ALA A 47 0.14 16.13 -0.72
C ALA A 47 -0.70 15.88 -1.99
N GLY A 48 -1.81 15.11 -1.90
CA GLY A 48 -2.71 14.82 -3.01
C GLY A 48 -2.13 13.92 -4.10
N LYS A 49 -1.07 13.17 -3.78
CA LYS A 49 -0.38 12.22 -4.66
C LYS A 49 -0.81 10.77 -4.34
N PRO A 50 -0.61 9.81 -5.26
CA PRO A 50 -0.96 8.42 -4.99
C PRO A 50 -0.15 7.85 -3.82
N ALA A 51 -0.80 7.26 -2.82
CA ALA A 51 -0.13 6.81 -1.60
C ALA A 51 0.99 5.80 -1.87
N LEU A 52 0.74 4.86 -2.79
CA LEU A 52 1.67 3.79 -3.15
C LEU A 52 3.06 4.32 -3.58
N CYS A 53 3.16 5.55 -4.09
CA CYS A 53 4.43 6.19 -4.43
C CYS A 53 5.45 6.18 -3.26
N ALA A 54 4.99 6.14 -2.00
CA ALA A 54 5.84 6.17 -0.82
C ALA A 54 6.77 4.95 -0.70
N CYS A 55 6.32 3.80 -1.18
CA CYS A 55 7.01 2.52 -1.01
C CYS A 55 7.08 1.71 -2.32
N LEU A 56 6.65 2.27 -3.44
CA LEU A 56 6.60 1.58 -4.73
C LEU A 56 7.96 1.00 -5.14
N SER A 57 9.05 1.74 -4.92
CA SER A 57 10.40 1.26 -5.22
C SER A 57 10.79 0.02 -4.41
N GLN A 58 10.40 -0.07 -3.12
CA GLN A 58 10.64 -1.25 -2.29
C GLN A 58 9.89 -2.47 -2.83
N ILE A 59 8.63 -2.26 -3.24
CA ILE A 59 7.77 -3.32 -3.78
C ILE A 59 8.30 -3.82 -5.12
N GLU A 60 8.65 -2.91 -6.03
CA GLU A 60 9.18 -3.29 -7.35
C GLU A 60 10.56 -3.95 -7.25
N ASN A 61 11.42 -3.52 -6.32
CA ASN A 61 12.69 -4.18 -6.04
C ASN A 61 12.48 -5.58 -5.46
N PHE A 62 11.55 -5.75 -4.52
CA PHE A 62 11.20 -7.07 -3.98
C PHE A 62 10.69 -8.01 -5.09
N TYR A 63 9.82 -7.51 -5.95
CA TYR A 63 9.27 -8.25 -7.09
C TYR A 63 10.35 -8.66 -8.12
N GLN A 64 11.27 -7.76 -8.45
CA GLN A 64 12.35 -8.05 -9.42
C GLN A 64 13.32 -9.14 -8.95
N ASN A 65 13.43 -9.36 -7.65
CA ASN A 65 14.25 -10.42 -7.08
C ASN A 65 13.55 -11.79 -7.05
N GLN A 66 12.30 -11.90 -7.54
CA GLN A 66 11.59 -13.17 -7.63
C GLN A 66 11.86 -13.88 -8.95
N VAL A 67 12.19 -15.18 -8.89
CA VAL A 67 12.49 -16.01 -10.08
C VAL A 67 11.20 -16.40 -10.82
N SER A 68 10.12 -16.68 -10.08
CA SER A 68 8.81 -17.04 -10.63
C SER A 68 7.70 -16.48 -9.73
N PRO A 69 7.39 -15.18 -9.89
CA PRO A 69 6.49 -14.48 -8.97
C PRO A 69 5.05 -14.98 -9.13
N ILE A 70 4.44 -15.40 -8.02
CA ILE A 70 3.00 -15.69 -7.98
C ILE A 70 2.21 -14.38 -7.85
N PHE A 71 2.76 -13.40 -7.14
CA PHE A 71 2.24 -12.03 -7.04
C PHE A 71 2.84 -11.18 -8.18
N ASP A 72 2.42 -11.46 -9.42
CA ASP A 72 3.00 -10.85 -10.61
C ASP A 72 2.53 -9.40 -10.84
N LEU A 73 3.44 -8.42 -10.69
CA LEU A 73 3.15 -7.00 -10.93
C LEU A 73 2.96 -6.63 -12.41
N ARG A 74 3.05 -7.56 -13.36
CA ARG A 74 2.65 -7.33 -14.76
C ARG A 74 1.16 -7.58 -14.96
N ASP A 75 0.55 -8.39 -14.09
CA ASP A 75 -0.87 -8.72 -14.12
C ASP A 75 -1.72 -7.59 -13.51
N ASN A 76 -2.79 -7.22 -14.21
CA ASN A 76 -3.72 -6.18 -13.76
C ASN A 76 -4.47 -6.59 -12.49
N PHE A 77 -4.79 -7.88 -12.33
CA PHE A 77 -5.48 -8.35 -11.14
C PHE A 77 -4.58 -8.21 -9.90
N THR A 78 -3.30 -8.58 -10.00
CA THR A 78 -2.32 -8.36 -8.93
C THR A 78 -2.14 -6.87 -8.60
N LYS A 79 -2.08 -5.99 -9.60
CA LYS A 79 -2.00 -4.53 -9.36
C LYS A 79 -3.23 -4.00 -8.60
N GLN A 80 -4.42 -4.49 -8.92
CA GLN A 80 -5.64 -4.13 -8.20
C GLN A 80 -5.64 -4.68 -6.76
N ALA A 81 -5.11 -5.89 -6.56
CA ALA A 81 -4.89 -6.45 -5.23
C ALA A 81 -3.95 -5.56 -4.42
N LEU A 82 -2.81 -5.15 -5.00
CA LEU A 82 -1.86 -4.23 -4.38
C LEU A 82 -2.51 -2.90 -3.98
N GLY A 83 -3.28 -2.28 -4.87
CA GLY A 83 -4.03 -1.06 -4.56
C GLY A 83 -5.04 -1.28 -3.42
N THR A 84 -5.66 -2.45 -3.37
CA THR A 84 -6.60 -2.81 -2.29
C THR A 84 -5.90 -3.04 -0.96
N MET A 85 -4.69 -3.62 -0.96
CA MET A 85 -3.86 -3.75 0.24
C MET A 85 -3.55 -2.39 0.85
N VAL A 86 -3.14 -1.41 0.03
CA VAL A 86 -2.90 -0.03 0.49
C VAL A 86 -4.15 0.56 1.15
N ARG A 87 -5.33 0.35 0.55
CA ARG A 87 -6.60 0.81 1.14
C ARG A 87 -6.82 0.21 2.53
N VAL A 88 -6.61 -1.09 2.68
CA VAL A 88 -6.79 -1.81 3.94
C VAL A 88 -5.79 -1.33 5.02
N VAL A 89 -4.54 -1.06 4.64
CA VAL A 89 -3.51 -0.54 5.54
C VAL A 89 -3.83 0.87 6.04
N LEU A 90 -4.39 1.74 5.18
CA LEU A 90 -4.67 3.13 5.51
C LEU A 90 -6.02 3.35 6.20
N GLU A 91 -6.95 2.39 6.11
CA GLU A 91 -8.29 2.47 6.69
C GLU A 91 -8.29 2.70 8.22
N PRO A 92 -7.47 2.01 9.05
CA PRO A 92 -7.39 2.29 10.48
C PRO A 92 -7.04 3.76 10.83
N PHE A 93 -6.39 4.48 9.92
CA PHE A 93 -6.00 5.87 10.10
C PHE A 93 -7.05 6.87 9.58
N GLY A 94 -8.19 6.38 9.07
CA GLY A 94 -9.31 7.18 8.57
C GLY A 94 -9.13 7.67 7.13
N TYR A 95 -8.18 7.13 6.38
CA TYR A 95 -7.92 7.51 4.99
C TYR A 95 -8.73 6.63 4.04
N LEU A 96 -9.59 7.26 3.24
CA LEU A 96 -10.39 6.60 2.22
C LEU A 96 -9.93 7.02 0.82
N THR A 97 -10.14 6.13 -0.16
CA THR A 97 -9.80 6.40 -1.56
C THR A 97 -10.58 7.59 -2.09
N LYS A 98 -9.90 8.51 -2.77
CA LYS A 98 -10.51 9.70 -3.38
C LYS A 98 -10.59 9.60 -4.89
N SER A 99 -9.44 9.47 -5.54
CA SER A 99 -9.36 9.35 -7.00
C SER A 99 -8.09 8.62 -7.42
N GLN A 100 -8.11 8.04 -8.62
CA GLN A 100 -6.92 7.45 -9.24
C GLN A 100 -6.11 8.55 -9.94
N LYS A 101 -4.79 8.51 -9.82
CA LYS A 101 -3.87 9.38 -10.57
C LYS A 101 -2.67 8.58 -11.06
N ASP A 102 -2.03 9.08 -12.10
CA ASP A 102 -0.79 8.53 -12.60
C ASP A 102 0.33 8.67 -11.57
N ILE A 103 1.21 7.67 -11.54
CA ILE A 103 2.44 7.72 -10.78
C ILE A 103 3.37 8.74 -11.46
N PRO A 104 3.84 9.79 -10.76
CA PRO A 104 4.72 10.77 -11.37
C PRO A 104 6.02 10.12 -11.85
N LYS A 105 6.52 10.54 -13.02
CA LYS A 105 7.75 9.99 -13.62
C LYS A 105 8.97 10.06 -12.70
N SER A 106 9.02 11.02 -11.77
CA SER A 106 10.08 11.14 -10.77
C SER A 106 10.23 9.92 -9.84
N PHE A 107 9.19 9.08 -9.73
CA PHE A 107 9.24 7.85 -8.93
C PHE A 107 9.82 6.66 -9.69
N ASN A 108 10.14 6.81 -10.99
CA ASN A 108 10.76 5.78 -11.84
C ASN A 108 10.08 4.40 -11.74
N ALA A 109 8.75 4.39 -11.61
CA ALA A 109 7.98 3.16 -11.52
C ALA A 109 8.06 2.34 -12.82
N LEU A 110 8.24 1.04 -12.67
CA LEU A 110 8.49 0.11 -13.78
C LEU A 110 7.25 -0.70 -14.14
N PHE A 111 6.42 -1.04 -13.15
CA PHE A 111 5.29 -1.95 -13.33
C PHE A 111 3.94 -1.29 -13.04
N VAL A 112 3.91 -0.35 -12.08
CA VAL A 112 2.68 0.35 -11.68
C VAL A 112 2.64 1.75 -12.27
N THR A 113 1.66 2.02 -13.13
CA THR A 113 1.53 3.31 -13.84
C THR A 113 0.60 4.30 -13.18
N SER A 114 -0.36 3.82 -12.37
CA SER A 114 -1.31 4.65 -11.63
C SER A 114 -1.69 4.00 -10.30
N ALA A 115 -2.11 4.80 -9.33
CA ALA A 115 -2.60 4.31 -8.05
C ALA A 115 -3.62 5.28 -7.43
N MET A 116 -4.28 4.85 -6.36
CA MET A 116 -5.26 5.66 -5.66
C MET A 116 -4.60 6.73 -4.79
N THR A 117 -5.18 7.92 -4.82
CA THR A 117 -4.99 8.97 -3.83
C THR A 117 -5.99 8.78 -2.67
N TYR A 118 -5.63 9.31 -1.50
CA TYR A 118 -6.44 9.16 -0.30
C TYR A 118 -6.72 10.50 0.36
N THR A 119 -7.79 10.56 1.13
CA THR A 119 -8.13 11.72 1.95
C THR A 119 -8.68 11.23 3.28
N LYS A 120 -8.36 11.96 4.36
CA LYS A 120 -8.82 11.64 5.71
C LYS A 120 -10.28 12.04 5.89
N SER A 121 -11.19 11.16 5.48
CA SER A 121 -12.64 11.37 5.52
C SER A 121 -13.40 10.21 6.17
N GLY A 122 -12.72 9.15 6.58
CA GLY A 122 -13.31 7.99 7.23
C GLY A 122 -13.12 7.97 8.75
N PRO A 123 -13.79 7.03 9.45
CA PRO A 123 -13.56 6.80 10.87
C PRO A 123 -12.14 6.30 11.10
N ALA A 124 -11.45 6.87 12.09
CA ALA A 124 -10.10 6.48 12.45
C ALA A 124 -10.10 5.72 13.79
N THR A 125 -9.41 4.59 13.82
CA THR A 125 -9.12 3.81 15.04
C THR A 125 -7.67 3.95 15.50
N MET A 126 -6.83 4.58 14.67
CA MET A 126 -5.42 4.87 14.92
C MET A 126 -5.06 6.28 14.43
N ARG A 127 -3.98 6.84 14.99
CA ARG A 127 -3.41 8.11 14.56
C ARG A 127 -1.89 8.04 14.53
N VAL A 128 -1.28 8.71 13.55
CA VAL A 128 0.16 8.99 13.54
C VAL A 128 0.41 10.17 14.47
N THR A 129 1.37 10.03 15.40
CA THR A 129 1.84 11.13 16.26
C THR A 129 3.30 11.40 15.94
N ARG A 130 3.62 12.62 15.50
CA ARG A 130 5.00 13.07 15.22
C ARG A 130 5.49 13.88 16.42
N ARG A 131 6.67 13.58 16.95
CA ARG A 131 7.26 14.32 18.09
C ARG A 131 8.70 14.70 17.78
N ILE A 132 9.08 15.91 18.17
CA ILE A 132 10.45 16.41 18.20
C ILE A 132 10.85 16.43 19.67
N GLU A 133 12.00 15.86 20.01
CA GLU A 133 12.53 15.82 21.38
C GLU A 133 13.93 16.45 21.37
N GLU A 134 14.28 17.13 22.47
CA GLU A 134 15.62 17.70 22.68
C GLU A 134 16.62 16.57 22.95
N ILE A 135 17.87 16.79 22.54
CA ILE A 135 19.00 15.88 22.81
C ILE A 135 19.59 16.21 24.18
#